data_AF-X1RIK9-F1
#
_entry.id   AF-X1RIK9-F1
#
_cell.length_a   1.000
_cell.length_b   1.000
_cell.length_c   1.000
_cell.angle_alpha   90.00
_cell.angle_beta   90.00
_cell.angle_gamma   90.00
#
_symmetry.space_group_name_H-M   'P 1'
#
loop_
_entity.id
_entity.type
_entity.pdbx_description
1 polymer ?
#
loop_
_entity_poly.entity_id
_entity_poly.type
_entity_poly.pdbx_seq_one_letter_code
_entity_poly.pdbx_strand_id
1 'polypeptide(L)'
;SSEIQIFSGVAAVTGHNWSCFLKFAGGRGVGTFIGAALALAPKIIGFSLIPFVLLSLIWNAAIGTFFLFITVVFLSIYFSQFEITGIFSILSIIPIWIKRLSPIKELSLKKKELIRNRLIFDNDQLCLDLRIKRLLKRTKGIRENPIIFGARAKAAPIKVPTPLPPANFKKQDQL
;
A
#
# COMPACT_ATOMS: atom_id res chain seq x y z
N SER A 1 -27.16 -12.02 3.67
CA SER A 1 -27.01 -11.38 4.99
C SER A 1 -25.92 -10.31 4.93
N SER A 2 -26.10 -9.21 5.65
CA SER A 2 -25.12 -8.12 5.77
C SER A 2 -23.77 -8.61 6.30
N GLU A 3 -23.76 -9.55 7.25
CA GLU A 3 -22.53 -10.09 7.82
C GLU A 3 -21.64 -10.75 6.75
N ILE A 4 -22.24 -11.55 5.86
CA ILE A 4 -21.51 -12.24 4.80
C ILE A 4 -20.83 -11.23 3.87
N GLN A 5 -21.49 -10.12 3.55
CA GLN A 5 -20.92 -9.07 2.71
C GLN A 5 -19.70 -8.42 3.38
N ILE A 6 -19.84 -8.09 4.67
CA ILE A 6 -18.78 -7.48 5.48
C ILE A 6 -17.58 -8.42 5.57
N PHE A 7 -17.79 -9.68 5.98
CA PHE A 7 -16.70 -10.65 6.13
C PHE A 7 -16.06 -11.01 4.79
N SER A 8 -16.82 -11.09 3.71
CA SER A 8 -16.27 -11.32 2.36
C SER A 8 -15.35 -10.18 1.93
N GLY A 9 -15.77 -8.93 2.15
CA GLY A 9 -14.93 -7.77 1.88
C GLY A 9 -13.65 -7.78 2.71
N VAL A 10 -13.76 -8.03 4.02
CA VAL A 10 -12.60 -8.06 4.93
C VAL A 10 -11.65 -9.20 4.56
N ALA A 11 -12.18 -10.36 4.20
CA ALA A 11 -11.38 -11.49 3.72
C ALA A 11 -10.65 -11.15 2.42
N ALA A 12 -11.28 -10.44 1.48
CA ALA A 12 -10.64 -9.98 0.26
C ALA A 12 -9.48 -9.00 0.54
N VAL A 13 -9.68 -8.02 1.42
CA VAL A 13 -8.63 -7.08 1.85
C VAL A 13 -7.48 -7.84 2.54
N THR A 14 -7.80 -8.76 3.43
CA THR A 14 -6.81 -9.55 4.18
C THR A 14 -6.01 -10.48 3.26
N GLY A 15 -6.67 -11.20 2.35
CA GLY A 15 -6.02 -12.07 1.38
C GLY A 15 -5.17 -11.31 0.36
N HIS A 16 -5.52 -10.06 0.03
CA HIS A 16 -4.64 -9.19 -0.75
C HIS A 16 -3.40 -8.75 0.02
N ASN A 17 -3.53 -8.46 1.32
CA ASN A 17 -2.41 -8.04 2.17
C ASN A 17 -1.44 -9.18 2.46
N TRP A 18 -1.95 -10.39 2.65
CA TRP A 18 -1.17 -11.60 2.90
C TRP A 18 -1.65 -12.72 1.99
N SER A 19 -1.23 -12.67 0.72
CA SER A 19 -1.62 -13.70 -0.24
C SER A 19 -0.87 -15.00 0.05
N CYS A 20 -1.62 -16.10 0.21
CA CYS A 20 -1.06 -17.44 0.39
C CYS A 20 -0.16 -17.84 -0.79
N PHE A 21 -0.49 -17.38 -2.00
CA PHE A 21 0.28 -17.66 -3.23
C PHE A 21 1.61 -16.91 -3.29
N LEU A 22 1.75 -15.83 -2.52
CA LEU A 22 2.95 -14.99 -2.48
C LEU A 22 3.72 -15.17 -1.15
N LYS A 23 3.63 -16.34 -0.51
CA LYS A 23 4.28 -16.61 0.79
C LYS A 23 3.91 -15.58 1.87
N PHE A 24 2.63 -15.19 1.93
CA PHE A 24 2.11 -14.13 2.80
C PHE A 24 2.72 -12.74 2.54
N ALA A 25 3.35 -12.53 1.37
CA ALA A 25 3.64 -11.20 0.86
C ALA A 25 2.40 -10.62 0.14
N GLY A 26 2.36 -9.30 0.01
CA GLY A 26 1.21 -8.60 -0.55
C GLY A 26 1.30 -7.08 -0.41
N GLY A 27 0.34 -6.38 -1.01
CA GLY A 27 0.20 -4.93 -0.96
C GLY A 27 -0.41 -4.46 0.37
N ARG A 28 -0.79 -3.17 0.46
CA ARG A 28 -1.39 -2.58 1.68
C ARG A 28 -2.91 -2.65 1.76
N GLY A 29 -3.58 -3.09 0.70
CA GLY A 29 -5.03 -3.35 0.74
C GLY A 29 -5.94 -2.14 0.56
N VAL A 30 -5.39 -0.92 0.39
CA VAL A 30 -6.21 0.28 0.18
C VAL A 30 -7.01 0.21 -1.12
N GLY A 31 -6.40 -0.25 -2.22
CA GLY A 31 -7.10 -0.43 -3.50
C GLY A 31 -8.20 -1.49 -3.42
N THR A 32 -7.91 -2.61 -2.76
CA THR A 32 -8.88 -3.69 -2.53
C THR A 32 -10.04 -3.22 -1.66
N PHE A 33 -9.77 -2.42 -0.63
CA PHE A 33 -10.79 -1.80 0.21
C PHE A 33 -11.70 -0.87 -0.62
N ILE A 34 -11.12 0.02 -1.44
CA ILE A 34 -11.89 0.90 -2.32
C ILE A 34 -12.78 0.08 -3.26
N GLY A 35 -12.24 -0.95 -3.90
CA GLY A 35 -13.00 -1.81 -4.82
C GLY A 35 -14.15 -2.56 -4.12
N ALA A 36 -13.89 -3.18 -2.97
CA ALA A 36 -14.91 -3.87 -2.18
C ALA A 36 -15.98 -2.89 -1.68
N ALA A 37 -15.57 -1.72 -1.18
CA ALA A 37 -16.51 -0.71 -0.72
C ALA A 37 -17.34 -0.11 -1.87
N LEU A 38 -16.76 0.00 -3.08
CA LEU A 38 -17.48 0.48 -4.26
C LEU A 38 -18.60 -0.48 -4.66
N ALA A 39 -18.39 -1.79 -4.48
CA ALA A 39 -19.42 -2.81 -4.70
C ALA A 39 -20.54 -2.73 -3.64
N LEU A 40 -20.23 -2.37 -2.39
CA LEU A 40 -21.21 -2.23 -1.32
C LEU A 40 -22.03 -0.92 -1.43
N ALA A 41 -21.35 0.21 -1.62
CA ALA A 41 -21.97 1.53 -1.61
C ALA A 41 -21.25 2.48 -2.58
N PRO A 42 -21.59 2.43 -3.89
CA PRO A 42 -20.88 3.20 -4.91
C PRO A 42 -20.99 4.72 -4.70
N LYS A 43 -22.13 5.20 -4.21
CA LYS A 43 -22.34 6.62 -3.88
C LYS A 43 -21.39 7.10 -2.78
N ILE A 44 -21.28 6.33 -1.68
CA ILE A 44 -20.43 6.68 -0.54
C ILE A 44 -18.96 6.75 -0.95
N ILE A 45 -18.50 5.76 -1.72
CA ILE A 45 -17.12 5.69 -2.19
C ILE A 45 -16.82 6.73 -3.26
N GLY A 46 -17.75 7.02 -4.15
CA GLY A 46 -17.59 8.08 -5.16
C GLY A 46 -17.23 9.43 -4.52
N PHE A 47 -17.96 9.84 -3.49
CA PHE A 47 -17.66 11.09 -2.76
C PHE A 47 -16.41 10.98 -1.90
N SER A 48 -16.16 9.83 -1.27
CA SER A 48 -14.98 9.62 -0.41
C SER A 48 -13.66 9.59 -1.20
N LEU A 49 -13.70 9.28 -2.50
CA LEU A 49 -12.54 9.30 -3.37
C LEU A 49 -12.01 10.72 -3.65
N ILE A 50 -12.86 11.74 -3.59
CA ILE A 50 -12.47 13.14 -3.85
C ILE A 50 -11.38 13.59 -2.87
N PRO A 51 -11.59 13.58 -1.54
CA PRO A 51 -10.54 13.96 -0.59
C PRO A 51 -9.36 12.98 -0.64
N PHE A 52 -9.60 11.68 -0.88
CA PHE A 52 -8.53 10.70 -1.00
C PHE A 52 -7.55 11.04 -2.12
N VAL A 53 -8.04 11.28 -3.34
CA VAL A 53 -7.20 11.58 -4.51
C VAL A 53 -6.48 12.91 -4.33
N LEU A 54 -7.18 13.96 -3.88
CA LEU A 54 -6.58 15.27 -3.66
C LEU A 54 -5.44 15.22 -2.64
N LEU A 55 -5.67 14.63 -1.46
CA LEU A 55 -4.66 14.53 -0.41
C LEU A 55 -3.53 13.57 -0.78
N SER A 56 -3.84 12.48 -1.49
CA SER A 56 -2.83 11.54 -1.97
C SER A 56 -1.92 12.15 -3.04
N LEU A 57 -2.43 13.11 -3.83
CA LEU A 57 -1.65 13.80 -4.85
C LEU A 57 -0.77 14.91 -4.26
N ILE A 58 -1.33 15.72 -3.35
CA ILE A 58 -0.64 16.84 -2.71
C ILE A 58 0.42 16.35 -1.72
N TRP A 59 0.02 15.40 -0.86
CA TRP A 59 0.80 14.99 0.30
C TRP A 59 1.38 13.59 0.13
N ASN A 60 0.68 12.56 0.62
CA ASN A 60 1.06 11.16 0.51
C ASN A 60 -0.19 10.27 0.59
N ALA A 61 -0.11 9.08 0.00
CA ALA A 61 -1.20 8.10 0.01
C ALA A 61 -1.64 7.68 1.42
N ALA A 62 -0.73 7.71 2.40
CA ALA A 62 -1.04 7.41 3.79
C ALA A 62 -2.04 8.38 4.41
N ILE A 63 -1.84 9.69 4.18
CA ILE A 63 -2.74 10.77 4.63
C ILE A 63 -4.05 10.71 3.85
N GLY A 64 -3.99 10.50 2.52
CA GLY A 64 -5.19 10.30 1.71
C GLY A 64 -6.05 9.15 2.24
N THR A 65 -5.43 8.00 2.57
CA THR A 65 -6.15 6.83 3.12
C THR A 65 -6.79 7.12 4.47
N PHE A 66 -6.18 7.94 5.32
CA PHE A 66 -6.77 8.32 6.61
C PHE A 66 -8.07 9.12 6.42
N PHE A 67 -8.03 10.11 5.52
CA PHE A 67 -9.21 10.89 5.18
C PHE A 67 -10.26 10.07 4.44
N LEU A 68 -9.86 9.12 3.59
CA LEU A 68 -10.78 8.15 2.97
C LEU A 68 -11.62 7.45 4.04
N PHE A 69 -11.00 6.87 5.07
CA PHE A 69 -11.73 6.20 6.14
C PHE A 69 -12.68 7.13 6.90
N ILE A 70 -12.23 8.34 7.24
CA ILE A 70 -13.07 9.34 7.91
C ILE A 70 -14.29 9.68 7.06
N THR A 71 -14.09 9.97 5.78
CA THR A 71 -15.19 10.34 4.88
C THR A 71 -16.15 9.17 4.70
N VAL A 72 -15.65 7.94 4.52
CA VAL A 72 -16.52 6.77 4.37
C VAL A 72 -17.38 6.54 5.62
N VAL A 73 -16.81 6.63 6.82
CA VAL A 73 -17.57 6.46 8.06
C VAL A 73 -18.61 7.57 8.22
N PHE A 74 -18.23 8.83 8.03
CA PHE A 74 -19.14 9.96 8.17
C PHE A 74 -20.30 9.88 7.17
N LEU A 75 -19.99 9.59 5.92
CA LEU A 75 -20.97 9.53 4.85
C LEU A 75 -21.87 8.29 4.97
N SER A 76 -21.34 7.20 5.53
CA SER A 76 -22.12 6.00 5.87
C SER A 76 -23.18 6.27 6.94
N ILE A 77 -22.88 7.12 7.94
CA ILE A 77 -23.88 7.60 8.91
C ILE A 77 -24.93 8.47 8.21
N TYR A 78 -24.50 9.41 7.36
CA TYR A 78 -25.38 10.32 6.63
C TYR A 78 -26.38 9.59 5.72
N PHE A 79 -25.96 8.52 5.04
CA PHE A 79 -26.81 7.71 4.16
C PHE A 79 -27.52 6.54 4.86
N SER A 80 -27.42 6.44 6.20
CA SER A 80 -27.99 5.34 6.99
C SER A 80 -27.53 3.93 6.55
N GLN A 81 -26.30 3.81 6.02
CA GLN A 81 -25.69 2.52 5.61
C GLN A 81 -24.56 2.08 6.56
N PHE A 82 -24.58 2.58 7.80
CA PHE A 82 -23.55 2.33 8.79
C PHE A 82 -23.35 0.83 9.09
N GLU A 83 -24.43 0.07 9.16
CA GLU A 83 -24.41 -1.37 9.47
C GLU A 83 -23.54 -2.17 8.50
N ILE A 84 -23.52 -1.81 7.21
CA ILE A 84 -22.76 -2.53 6.19
C ILE A 84 -21.44 -1.82 5.92
N THR A 85 -21.48 -0.63 5.33
CA THR A 85 -20.29 0.08 4.86
C THR A 85 -19.48 0.64 6.02
N GLY A 86 -20.13 1.08 7.10
CA GLY A 86 -19.45 1.58 8.30
C GLY A 86 -18.67 0.47 9.01
N ILE A 87 -19.35 -0.64 9.34
CA ILE A 87 -18.73 -1.80 10.01
C ILE A 87 -17.61 -2.40 9.13
N PHE A 88 -17.85 -2.59 7.83
CA PHE A 88 -16.83 -3.04 6.89
C PHE A 88 -15.58 -2.15 6.90
N SER A 89 -15.76 -0.83 6.95
CA SER A 89 -14.66 0.14 7.01
C SER A 89 -13.86 0.00 8.29
N ILE A 90 -14.53 -0.07 9.45
CA ILE A 90 -13.87 -0.21 10.75
C ILE A 90 -13.05 -1.50 10.81
N LEU A 91 -13.61 -2.62 10.37
CA LEU A 91 -12.90 -3.91 10.38
C LEU A 91 -11.72 -3.94 9.40
N SER A 92 -11.85 -3.28 8.24
CA SER A 92 -10.79 -3.22 7.23
C SER A 92 -9.60 -2.34 7.62
N ILE A 93 -9.76 -1.42 8.59
CA ILE A 93 -8.65 -0.61 9.10
C ILE A 93 -7.55 -1.49 9.68
N ILE A 94 -7.92 -2.54 10.42
CA ILE A 94 -6.99 -3.44 11.11
C ILE A 94 -5.95 -4.06 10.15
N PRO A 95 -6.35 -4.84 9.11
CA PRO A 95 -5.38 -5.46 8.21
C PRO A 95 -4.56 -4.44 7.42
N ILE A 96 -5.13 -3.30 7.05
CA ILE A 96 -4.43 -2.23 6.31
C ILE A 96 -3.37 -1.57 7.18
N TRP A 97 -3.68 -1.32 8.44
CA TRP A 97 -2.74 -0.72 9.41
C TRP A 97 -1.61 -1.66 9.77
N ILE A 98 -1.91 -2.93 10.07
CA ILE A 98 -0.87 -3.93 10.36
C ILE A 98 0.10 -4.03 9.18
N LYS A 99 -0.43 -4.06 7.96
CA LYS A 99 0.42 -4.18 6.76
C LYS A 99 1.30 -2.95 6.52
N ARG A 100 0.87 -1.76 6.96
CA ARG A 100 1.69 -0.53 6.92
C ARG A 100 2.91 -0.59 7.85
N LEU A 101 2.87 -1.42 8.90
CA LEU A 101 3.99 -1.63 9.83
C LEU A 101 4.95 -2.75 9.40
N SER A 102 4.66 -3.48 8.32
CA SER A 102 5.50 -4.57 7.83
C SER A 102 6.74 -4.03 7.08
N PRO A 103 7.97 -4.53 7.33
CA PRO A 103 8.30 -5.72 8.13
C PRO A 103 8.44 -5.43 9.63
N ILE A 104 7.72 -6.20 10.46
CA ILE A 104 7.70 -6.06 11.92
C ILE A 104 9.08 -6.36 12.55
N LYS A 105 9.93 -7.15 11.87
CA LYS A 105 11.27 -7.54 12.34
C LYS A 105 12.22 -6.34 12.55
N GLU A 106 11.95 -5.21 11.90
CA GLU A 106 12.75 -3.99 12.01
C GLU A 106 12.20 -3.00 13.06
N LEU A 107 11.02 -3.27 13.63
CA LEU A 107 10.44 -2.46 14.70
C LEU A 107 11.16 -2.72 16.03
N SER A 108 12.24 -1.97 16.26
CA SER A 108 12.82 -1.84 17.59
C SER A 108 12.13 -0.69 18.35
N LEU A 109 11.60 -0.96 19.55
CA LEU A 109 10.94 0.02 20.43
C LEU A 109 11.81 1.25 20.75
N LYS A 110 13.13 1.16 20.56
CA LYS A 110 14.07 2.28 20.71
C LYS A 110 13.97 3.32 19.58
N LYS A 111 13.37 2.98 18.42
CA LYS A 111 13.25 3.86 17.24
C LYS A 111 11.80 4.31 17.00
N LYS A 112 11.18 4.95 18.01
CA LYS A 112 9.79 5.49 17.92
C LYS A 112 9.56 6.37 16.69
N GLU A 113 10.57 7.12 16.28
CA GLU A 113 10.55 7.95 15.07
C GLU A 113 10.31 7.13 13.79
N LEU A 114 10.92 5.95 13.67
CA LEU A 114 10.76 5.07 12.50
C LEU A 114 9.34 4.47 12.42
N ILE A 115 8.77 4.13 13.58
CA ILE A 115 7.39 3.64 13.68
C ILE A 115 6.41 4.74 13.27
N ARG A 116 6.58 5.95 13.80
CA ARG A 116 5.74 7.11 13.46
C ARG A 116 5.83 7.45 11.97
N ASN A 117 7.04 7.38 11.39
CA ASN A 117 7.26 7.70 9.98
C ASN A 117 6.65 6.67 9.04
N ARG A 118 6.73 5.37 9.36
CA ARG A 118 6.04 4.33 8.60
C ARG A 118 4.52 4.45 8.68
N LEU A 119 3.99 4.80 9.85
CA LEU A 119 2.55 4.89 10.06
C LEU A 119 1.90 6.07 9.32
N ILE A 120 2.53 7.25 9.42
CA ILE A 120 1.99 8.52 8.92
C ILE A 120 2.46 8.80 7.49
N PHE A 121 3.74 8.55 7.20
CA PHE A 121 4.38 8.93 5.94
C PHE A 121 4.64 7.77 5.01
N ASP A 122 4.52 6.54 5.52
CA ASP A 122 4.78 5.33 4.75
C ASP A 122 6.19 5.32 4.14
N ASN A 123 7.13 5.92 4.87
CA ASN A 123 8.49 6.18 4.42
C ASN A 123 9.43 5.95 5.59
N ASP A 124 10.61 5.36 5.33
CA ASP A 124 11.61 5.07 6.36
C ASP A 124 12.33 6.34 6.86
N GLN A 125 12.22 7.45 6.11
CA GLN A 125 12.76 8.77 6.46
C GLN A 125 11.66 9.83 6.52
N LEU A 126 11.72 10.72 7.52
CA LEU A 126 10.88 11.92 7.62
C LEU A 126 11.14 12.82 6.41
N CYS A 127 10.25 12.73 5.42
CA CYS A 127 10.22 13.68 4.33
C CYS A 127 8.84 14.36 4.35
N LEU A 128 8.75 15.45 5.12
CA LEU A 128 7.60 16.36 5.17
C LEU A 128 7.45 17.20 3.89
N ASP A 129 8.32 17.02 2.90
CA ASP A 129 8.24 17.78 1.66
C ASP A 129 7.03 17.35 0.82
N LEU A 130 6.21 18.34 0.47
CA LEU A 130 5.14 18.22 -0.52
C LEU A 130 5.65 17.47 -1.75
N ARG A 131 4.82 16.58 -2.30
CA ARG A 131 5.19 15.80 -3.49
C ARG A 131 5.63 16.71 -4.65
N ILE A 132 5.03 17.89 -4.74
CA ILE A 132 5.37 18.98 -5.68
C ILE A 132 6.78 19.53 -5.44
N LYS A 133 7.17 19.73 -4.18
CA LYS A 133 8.51 20.22 -3.82
C LYS A 133 9.59 19.19 -4.16
N ARG A 134 9.28 17.89 -4.03
CA ARG A 134 10.15 16.80 -4.53
C ARG A 134 10.31 16.85 -6.05
N LEU A 135 9.23 17.06 -6.80
CA LEU A 135 9.29 17.19 -8.26
C LEU A 135 10.09 18.43 -8.68
N LEU A 136 9.88 19.58 -8.04
CA LEU A 136 10.67 20.80 -8.28
C LEU A 136 12.16 20.63 -7.98
N LYS A 137 12.50 19.99 -6.86
CA LYS A 137 13.91 19.71 -6.52
C LYS A 137 14.55 18.76 -7.52
N ARG A 138 13.79 17.77 -8.02
CA ARG A 138 14.23 16.87 -9.09
C ARG A 138 14.48 17.63 -10.39
N THR A 139 13.59 18.54 -10.77
CA THR A 139 13.74 19.37 -11.99
C THR A 139 14.90 20.35 -11.88
N LYS A 140 15.11 20.99 -10.71
CA LYS A 140 16.28 21.87 -10.48
C LYS A 140 17.59 21.10 -10.53
N GLY A 141 17.68 19.92 -9.89
CA GLY A 141 18.88 19.08 -9.95
C GLY A 141 19.23 18.58 -11.35
N ILE A 142 18.23 18.31 -12.20
CA ILE A 142 18.44 17.99 -13.63
C ILE A 142 19.00 19.20 -14.38
N ARG A 143 18.51 20.41 -14.07
CA ARG A 143 18.95 21.65 -14.71
C ARG A 143 20.39 22.03 -14.31
N GLU A 144 20.78 21.78 -13.06
CA GLU A 144 22.10 22.13 -12.52
C GLU A 144 23.18 21.11 -12.87
N ASN A 145 22.84 19.83 -13.11
CA ASN A 145 23.83 18.81 -13.45
C ASN A 145 23.28 17.75 -14.44
N PRO A 146 23.13 18.09 -15.73
CA PRO A 146 22.49 17.23 -16.72
C PRO A 146 23.28 15.96 -17.05
N ILE A 147 24.62 15.99 -16.92
CA ILE A 147 25.50 14.86 -17.27
C ILE A 147 25.35 13.67 -16.31
N ILE A 148 25.11 13.92 -15.01
CA ILE A 148 24.94 12.86 -14.02
C ILE A 148 23.60 12.13 -14.19
N PHE A 149 22.56 12.79 -14.70
CA PHE A 149 21.25 12.17 -14.90
C PHE A 149 21.19 11.30 -16.17
N GLY A 150 21.92 11.67 -17.23
CA GLY A 150 22.06 10.84 -18.44
C GLY A 150 22.76 9.50 -18.16
N ALA A 151 23.71 9.47 -17.23
CA ALA A 151 24.41 8.24 -16.86
C ALA A 151 23.54 7.26 -16.03
N ARG A 152 22.60 7.77 -15.23
CA ARG A 152 21.73 6.95 -14.37
C ARG A 152 20.56 6.30 -15.11
N ALA A 153 20.25 6.76 -16.33
CA ALA A 153 19.23 6.15 -17.20
C ALA A 153 19.66 4.78 -17.76
N LYS A 154 20.97 4.46 -17.75
CA LYS A 154 21.43 3.08 -17.87
C LYS A 154 21.26 2.38 -16.52
N ALA A 155 20.00 2.12 -16.14
CA ALA A 155 19.73 1.12 -15.13
C ALA A 155 20.40 -0.19 -15.57
N ALA A 156 21.23 -0.76 -14.70
CA ALA A 156 21.94 -2.01 -14.91
C ALA A 156 20.99 -3.07 -15.53
N PRO A 157 21.46 -3.91 -16.46
CA PRO A 157 20.65 -5.00 -16.97
C PRO A 157 20.11 -5.79 -15.78
N ILE A 158 18.81 -6.06 -15.79
CA ILE A 158 18.17 -6.95 -14.83
C ILE A 158 18.98 -8.25 -14.86
N LYS A 159 19.73 -8.53 -13.79
CA LYS A 159 20.38 -9.83 -13.59
C LYS A 159 19.25 -10.83 -13.37
N VAL A 160 18.70 -11.36 -14.46
CA VAL A 160 17.84 -12.54 -14.41
C VAL A 160 18.72 -13.63 -13.80
N PRO A 161 18.30 -14.29 -12.69
CA PRO A 161 19.00 -15.44 -12.18
C PRO A 161 19.11 -16.44 -13.33
N THR A 162 20.34 -16.73 -13.78
CA THR A 162 20.58 -17.80 -14.75
C THR A 162 19.99 -19.08 -14.17
N PRO A 163 19.20 -19.85 -14.93
CA PRO A 163 18.77 -21.18 -14.49
C PRO A 163 20.01 -21.95 -14.07
N LEU A 164 19.97 -22.53 -12.87
CA LEU A 164 21.03 -23.41 -12.40
C LEU A 164 21.27 -24.48 -13.48
N PRO A 165 22.53 -24.77 -13.86
CA PRO A 165 22.80 -25.84 -14.81
C PRO A 165 22.19 -27.15 -14.28
N PRO A 166 21.64 -28.00 -15.16
CA PRO A 166 21.06 -29.26 -14.73
C PRO A 166 22.10 -30.03 -13.92
N ALA A 167 21.70 -30.45 -12.71
CA ALA A 167 22.52 -31.27 -11.86
C ALA A 167 23.05 -32.45 -12.69
N ASN A 168 24.37 -32.58 -12.76
CA ASN A 168 25.05 -33.69 -13.40
C ASN A 168 24.49 -34.98 -12.80
N PHE A 169 23.64 -35.66 -13.57
CA PHE A 169 23.32 -37.06 -13.39
C PHE A 169 24.63 -37.83 -13.62
N LYS A 170 25.46 -37.95 -12.57
CA LYS A 170 26.48 -38.99 -12.54
C LYS A 170 25.72 -40.31 -12.48
N LYS A 171 25.73 -41.03 -13.61
CA LYS A 171 25.56 -42.48 -13.66
C LYS A 171 26.34 -43.11 -12.50
N GLN A 172 25.64 -43.64 -11.52
CA GLN A 172 26.11 -44.78 -10.75
C GLN A 172 25.43 -46.01 -11.34
N ASP A 173 26.00 -46.41 -12.47
CA ASP A 173 25.91 -47.75 -13.01
C ASP A 173 27.03 -48.57 -12.35
N GLN A 174 26.65 -49.74 -11.79
CA GLN A 174 27.44 -50.98 -11.73
C GLN A 174 28.59 -51.04 -10.69
N LEU A 175 28.28 -51.61 -9.51
CA LEU A 175 28.84 -52.85 -8.97
C LEU A 175 28.07 -53.27 -7.70
#